data_AF-A0A9D8PJQ2-F1
#
_entry.id   AF-A0A9D8PJQ2-F1
#
_cell.length_a   1.000
_cell.length_b   1.000
_cell.length_c   1.000
_cell.angle_alpha   90.00
_cell.angle_beta   90.00
_cell.angle_gamma   90.00
#
_symmetry.space_group_name_H-M   'P 1'
#
loop_
_entity.id
_entity.type
_entity.pdbx_description
1 polymer ?
#
loop_
_entity_poly.entity_id
_entity_poly.type
_entity_poly.pdbx_seq_one_letter_code
_entity_poly.pdbx_strand_id
1 'polypeptide(L)'
;MRTADPDGSAVVREGQVQCGEFPIVVMTSNRERDFPPAFNRRCIRVEMPHPSETDTLNAVVLAHFQPDASSAKGRKSDSFLRHPAVPAEIQTFLERDQEGELATDQLLNALHLLTLEQNRDHPWPSPDTAAAERLRTILYRDLRSRDGEDREGAG
;
A
#
# COMPACT_ATOMS: atom_id res chain seq x y z
N MET A 1 -0.95 -22.99 -7.96
CA MET A 1 -0.53 -22.07 -6.88
C MET A 1 0.99 -21.94 -6.95
N ARG A 2 1.54 -20.73 -6.88
CA ARG A 2 3.01 -20.56 -6.76
C ARG A 2 3.46 -20.94 -5.35
N THR A 3 4.59 -21.62 -5.24
CA THR A 3 5.21 -21.96 -3.95
C THR A 3 6.35 -20.98 -3.63
N ALA A 4 6.91 -21.07 -2.43
CA ALA A 4 8.10 -20.31 -2.05
C ALA A 4 9.37 -20.84 -2.75
N ASP A 5 9.36 -22.10 -3.19
CA ASP A 5 10.43 -22.67 -4.00
C ASP A 5 10.53 -21.93 -5.34
N PRO A 6 11.74 -21.47 -5.74
CA PRO A 6 11.96 -20.87 -7.04
C PRO A 6 11.44 -21.81 -8.14
N ASP A 7 10.58 -21.28 -9.01
CA ASP A 7 9.92 -22.00 -10.11
C ASP A 7 9.00 -23.18 -9.68
N GLY A 8 8.76 -23.34 -8.38
CA GLY A 8 7.85 -24.34 -7.85
C GLY A 8 6.38 -23.95 -8.02
N SER A 9 5.54 -24.95 -8.30
CA SER A 9 4.09 -24.79 -8.29
C SER A 9 3.40 -25.99 -7.68
N ALA A 10 2.35 -25.71 -6.91
CA ALA A 10 1.48 -26.73 -6.33
C ALA A 10 0.14 -26.74 -7.06
N VAL A 11 -0.35 -27.94 -7.35
CA VAL A 11 -1.69 -28.13 -7.92
C VAL A 11 -2.69 -28.17 -6.78
N VAL A 12 -3.73 -27.34 -6.88
CA VAL A 12 -4.86 -27.38 -5.95
C VAL A 12 -5.89 -28.34 -6.52
N ARG A 13 -6.24 -29.39 -5.77
CA ARG A 13 -7.29 -30.36 -6.14
C ARG A 13 -8.36 -30.34 -5.07
N GLU A 14 -9.59 -29.95 -5.43
CA GLU A 14 -10.72 -29.90 -4.48
C GLU A 14 -10.43 -29.08 -3.20
N GLY A 15 -9.66 -27.99 -3.34
CA GLY A 15 -9.24 -27.15 -2.21
C GLY A 15 -8.12 -27.73 -1.34
N GLN A 16 -7.53 -28.86 -1.73
CA GLN A 16 -6.42 -29.49 -1.03
C GLN A 16 -5.07 -29.15 -1.68
N VAL A 17 -4.05 -28.99 -0.84
CA VAL A 17 -2.65 -28.78 -1.22
C VAL A 17 -1.79 -29.72 -0.38
N GLN A 18 -0.91 -30.49 -1.02
CA GLN A 18 0.03 -31.37 -0.32
C GLN A 18 1.30 -30.58 0.04
N CYS A 19 1.62 -30.54 1.34
CA CYS A 19 2.79 -29.87 1.87
C CYS A 19 3.80 -30.90 2.42
N GLY A 20 5.10 -30.65 2.23
CA GLY A 20 6.16 -31.48 2.82
C GLY A 20 6.39 -31.20 4.31
N GLU A 21 5.99 -30.03 4.78
CA GLU A 21 6.10 -29.57 6.17
C GLU A 21 4.75 -28.97 6.62
N PHE A 22 4.55 -28.83 7.94
CA PHE A 22 3.31 -28.29 8.48
C PHE A 22 3.10 -26.81 8.06
N PRO A 23 1.95 -26.45 7.46
CA PRO A 23 1.78 -25.12 6.87
C PRO A 23 1.46 -24.05 7.92
N ILE A 24 2.03 -22.86 7.73
CA ILE A 24 1.53 -21.62 8.33
C ILE A 24 0.58 -20.95 7.34
N VAL A 25 -0.64 -20.65 7.76
CA VAL A 25 -1.65 -19.99 6.94
C VAL A 25 -1.79 -18.54 7.39
N VAL A 26 -1.47 -17.61 6.48
CA VAL A 26 -1.68 -16.16 6.68
C VAL A 26 -2.80 -15.72 5.77
N MET A 27 -3.77 -15.01 6.34
CA MET A 27 -4.90 -14.42 5.61
C MET A 27 -4.92 -12.93 5.89
N THR A 28 -5.01 -12.12 4.84
CA THR A 28 -5.22 -10.68 4.96
C THR A 28 -6.67 -10.35 4.60
N SER A 29 -7.24 -9.35 5.27
CA SER A 29 -8.58 -8.85 4.96
C SER A 29 -8.61 -7.35 5.18
N ASN A 30 -9.25 -6.64 4.25
CA ASN A 30 -9.49 -5.22 4.32
C ASN A 30 -10.75 -4.88 5.15
N ARG A 31 -11.31 -5.86 5.87
CA ARG A 31 -12.57 -5.75 6.64
C ARG A 31 -13.82 -5.39 5.83
N GLU A 32 -13.75 -5.45 4.50
CA GLU A 32 -14.91 -5.29 3.62
C GLU A 32 -15.97 -6.40 3.80
N ARG A 33 -15.51 -7.61 4.16
CA ARG A 33 -16.38 -8.75 4.46
C ARG A 33 -15.92 -9.45 5.72
N ASP A 34 -16.89 -9.75 6.58
CA ASP A 34 -16.64 -10.50 7.80
C ASP A 34 -16.31 -11.95 7.52
N PHE A 35 -15.30 -12.46 8.20
CA PHE A 35 -15.05 -13.90 8.23
C PHE A 35 -16.10 -14.61 9.08
N PRO A 36 -16.52 -15.83 8.68
CA PRO A 36 -17.44 -16.63 9.49
C PRO A 36 -16.92 -16.79 10.93
N PRO A 37 -17.80 -16.84 11.96
CA PRO A 37 -17.37 -16.96 13.37
C PRO A 37 -16.47 -18.17 13.68
N ALA A 38 -16.54 -19.22 12.85
CA ALA A 38 -15.68 -20.40 12.94
C ALA A 38 -14.20 -20.11 12.61
N PHE A 39 -13.92 -19.14 11.74
CA PHE A 39 -12.56 -18.70 11.41
C PHE A 39 -11.99 -17.82 12.51
N ASN A 40 -12.76 -16.83 12.97
CA ASN A 40 -12.33 -15.90 14.03
C ASN A 40 -11.87 -16.61 15.31
N ARG A 41 -12.45 -17.77 15.64
CA ARG A 41 -12.07 -18.56 16.82
C ARG A 41 -10.85 -19.45 16.64
N ARG A 42 -10.42 -19.70 15.40
CA ARG A 42 -9.30 -20.59 15.06
C ARG A 42 -8.07 -19.84 14.53
N CYS A 43 -8.20 -18.54 14.29
CA CYS A 43 -7.12 -17.69 13.80
C CYS A 43 -6.60 -16.77 14.91
N ILE A 44 -5.29 -16.53 14.91
CA ILE A 44 -4.69 -15.44 15.68
C ILE A 44 -5.01 -14.15 14.93
N ARG A 45 -5.69 -13.21 15.59
CA ARG A 45 -6.02 -11.90 15.03
C ARG A 45 -4.86 -10.94 15.26
N VAL A 46 -4.25 -10.51 14.18
CA VAL A 46 -3.28 -9.41 14.18
C VAL A 46 -3.97 -8.21 13.54
N GLU A 47 -4.19 -7.17 14.32
CA GLU A 47 -4.69 -5.90 13.79
C GLU A 47 -3.49 -5.05 13.42
N MET A 48 -3.37 -4.75 12.12
CA MET A 48 -2.30 -3.88 11.64
C MET A 48 -2.60 -2.46 12.13
N PRO A 49 -1.66 -1.82 12.86
CA PRO A 49 -1.86 -0.45 13.30
C PRO A 49 -1.88 0.46 12.09
N HIS A 50 -2.69 1.52 12.18
CA HIS A 50 -2.65 2.59 11.22
C HIS A 50 -1.29 3.30 11.29
N PRO A 51 -0.55 3.46 10.19
CA PRO A 51 0.80 4.04 10.21
C PRO A 51 0.72 5.57 10.36
N SER A 52 0.49 6.05 11.58
CA SER A 52 0.38 7.46 11.92
C SER A 52 1.72 8.11 12.31
N GLU A 53 2.77 7.31 12.48
CA GLU A 53 4.10 7.79 12.84
C GLU A 53 4.93 8.10 11.59
N THR A 54 5.51 9.29 11.53
CA THR A 54 6.38 9.74 10.44
C THR A 54 7.52 8.76 10.16
N ASP A 55 8.14 8.20 11.20
CA ASP A 55 9.24 7.24 11.06
C ASP A 55 8.79 5.92 10.43
N THR A 56 7.58 5.46 10.77
CA THR A 56 6.98 4.27 10.16
C THR A 56 6.69 4.51 8.67
N LEU A 57 6.12 5.66 8.33
CA LEU A 57 5.87 6.03 6.92
C LEU A 57 7.17 6.19 6.13
N ASN A 58 8.21 6.79 6.72
CA ASN A 58 9.54 6.87 6.11
C ASN A 58 10.09 5.49 5.77
N ALA A 59 9.96 4.52 6.68
CA ALA A 59 10.41 3.15 6.47
C ALA A 59 9.62 2.46 5.33
N VAL A 60 8.31 2.65 5.28
CA VAL A 60 7.46 2.12 4.20
C VAL A 60 7.84 2.71 2.85
N VAL A 61 7.99 4.04 2.78
CA VAL A 61 8.38 4.75 1.56
C VAL A 61 9.75 4.26 1.07
N LEU A 62 10.73 4.14 1.98
CA LEU A 62 12.06 3.64 1.63
C LEU A 62 11.99 2.21 1.08
N ALA A 63 11.28 1.31 1.75
CA ALA A 63 11.15 -0.08 1.32
C ALA A 63 10.45 -0.20 -0.04
N HIS A 64 9.48 0.67 -0.34
CA HIS A 64 8.74 0.63 -1.59
C HIS A 64 9.56 1.14 -2.79
N PHE A 65 10.21 2.30 -2.63
CA PHE A 65 10.96 2.92 -3.74
C PHE A 65 12.39 2.42 -3.87
N GLN A 66 12.92 1.72 -2.86
CA GLN A 66 14.29 1.25 -2.83
C GLN A 66 14.40 -0.14 -2.18
N PRO A 67 13.88 -1.19 -2.85
CA PRO A 67 13.88 -2.54 -2.31
C PRO A 67 15.29 -3.07 -1.98
N ASP A 68 16.33 -2.57 -2.66
CA ASP A 68 17.74 -2.92 -2.40
C ASP A 68 18.34 -2.21 -1.18
N ALA A 69 17.71 -1.14 -0.67
CA ALA A 69 18.18 -0.41 0.51
C ALA A 69 17.98 -1.22 1.81
N SER A 70 17.06 -2.19 1.81
CA SER A 70 16.81 -3.12 2.92
C SER A 70 17.87 -4.23 3.01
N SER A 71 18.71 -4.41 1.98
CA SER A 71 19.86 -5.32 2.04
C SER A 71 21.05 -4.64 2.74
N ALA A 72 21.71 -5.37 3.65
CA ALA A 72 22.85 -4.91 4.47
C ALA A 72 24.08 -4.37 3.71
N LYS A 73 24.04 -4.28 2.37
CA LYS A 73 25.07 -3.70 1.50
C LYS A 73 24.79 -2.26 1.04
N GLY A 74 23.65 -1.66 1.37
CA GLY A 74 23.23 -0.37 0.82
C GLY A 74 23.46 0.87 1.69
N ARG A 75 24.69 1.22 2.08
CA ARG A 75 25.00 2.55 2.68
C ARG A 75 24.79 3.75 1.72
N LYS A 76 24.29 3.50 0.50
CA LYS A 76 24.09 4.50 -0.56
C LYS A 76 22.62 4.54 -0.97
N SER A 77 21.69 4.91 -0.10
CA SER A 77 20.31 5.11 -0.57
C SER A 77 19.43 5.90 0.40
N ASP A 78 19.85 7.13 0.69
CA ASP A 78 19.02 8.12 1.40
C ASP A 78 18.66 9.30 0.46
N SER A 79 19.07 9.22 -0.81
CA SER A 79 18.89 10.33 -1.76
C SER A 79 17.43 10.62 -2.09
N PHE A 80 16.57 9.60 -2.03
CA PHE A 80 15.14 9.75 -2.31
C PHE A 80 14.42 10.42 -1.14
N LEU A 81 14.58 9.91 0.09
CA LEU A 81 13.99 10.52 1.29
C LEU A 81 14.50 11.95 1.52
N ARG A 82 15.74 12.26 1.12
CA ARG A 82 16.32 13.62 1.18
C ARG A 82 15.73 14.57 0.15
N HIS A 83 15.01 14.09 -0.85
CA HIS A 83 14.34 14.99 -1.78
C HIS A 83 13.27 15.77 -1.01
N PRO A 84 13.28 17.12 -1.00
CA PRO A 84 12.45 17.92 -0.10
C PRO A 84 10.95 17.71 -0.29
N ALA A 85 10.51 17.22 -1.45
CA ALA A 85 9.11 16.90 -1.68
C ALA A 85 8.64 15.64 -0.91
N VAL A 86 9.52 14.69 -0.60
CA VAL A 86 9.14 13.46 0.12
C VAL A 86 8.68 13.73 1.56
N PRO A 87 9.46 14.41 2.42
CA PRO A 87 8.99 14.74 3.77
C PRO A 87 7.79 15.70 3.75
N ALA A 88 7.68 16.59 2.75
CA ALA A 88 6.52 17.46 2.59
C ALA A 88 5.24 16.69 2.24
N GLU A 89 5.33 15.64 1.41
CA GLU A 89 4.18 14.76 1.13
C GLU A 89 3.79 13.91 2.32
N ILE A 90 4.77 13.34 3.04
CA ILE A 90 4.48 12.56 4.27
C ILE A 90 3.77 13.46 5.28
N GLN A 91 4.23 14.68 5.47
CA GLN A 91 3.58 15.65 6.35
C GLN A 91 2.16 15.99 5.87
N THR A 92 1.98 16.22 4.56
CA THR A 92 0.64 16.49 3.99
C THR A 92 -0.31 15.30 4.19
N PHE A 93 0.19 14.07 4.02
CA PHE A 93 -0.58 12.86 4.27
C PHE A 93 -1.03 12.80 5.72
N LEU A 94 -0.12 12.95 6.68
CA LEU A 94 -0.43 12.94 8.12
C LEU A 94 -1.42 14.03 8.52
N GLU A 95 -1.31 15.23 7.94
CA GLU A 95 -2.25 16.33 8.18
C GLU A 95 -3.65 16.07 7.64
N ARG A 96 -3.78 15.29 6.56
CA ARG A 96 -5.07 14.93 5.98
C ARG A 96 -5.66 13.67 6.60
N ASP A 97 -4.81 12.79 7.09
CA ASP A 97 -5.16 11.48 7.63
C ASP A 97 -5.47 11.52 9.14
N GLN A 98 -6.11 12.60 9.60
CA GLN A 98 -6.40 12.81 11.03
C GLN A 98 -7.34 11.75 11.61
N GLU A 99 -8.17 11.13 10.78
CA GLU A 99 -9.13 10.10 11.18
C GLU A 99 -8.73 8.68 10.72
N GLY A 100 -7.53 8.50 10.16
CA GLY A 100 -7.06 7.21 9.65
C GLY A 100 -7.86 6.71 8.43
N GLU A 101 -8.30 7.64 7.59
CA GLU A 101 -9.11 7.34 6.42
C GLU A 101 -8.28 7.13 5.16
N LEU A 102 -7.06 7.69 5.13
CA LEU A 102 -6.20 7.59 3.98
C LEU A 102 -5.38 6.30 4.04
N ALA A 103 -5.33 5.60 2.93
CA ALA A 103 -4.57 4.38 2.81
C ALA A 103 -3.11 4.71 2.42
N THR A 104 -2.17 3.91 2.93
CA THR A 104 -0.73 4.11 2.69
C THR A 104 -0.36 4.09 1.20
N ASP A 105 -1.11 3.37 0.37
CA ASP A 105 -0.92 3.36 -1.08
C ASP A 105 -1.24 4.72 -1.72
N GLN A 106 -2.13 5.53 -1.15
CA GLN A 106 -2.39 6.90 -1.63
C GLN A 106 -1.14 7.79 -1.50
N LEU A 107 -0.43 7.69 -0.36
CA LEU A 107 0.87 8.34 -0.18
C LEU A 107 1.91 7.83 -1.18
N LEU A 108 2.03 6.50 -1.32
CA LEU A 108 2.99 5.91 -2.25
C LEU A 108 2.71 6.32 -3.71
N ASN A 109 1.45 6.38 -4.11
CA ASN A 109 1.04 6.86 -5.43
C ASN A 109 1.34 8.34 -5.64
N ALA A 110 1.11 9.19 -4.63
CA ALA A 110 1.46 10.61 -4.70
C ALA A 110 2.97 10.81 -4.86
N LEU A 111 3.79 10.07 -4.10
CA LEU A 111 5.24 10.06 -4.23
C LEU A 111 5.71 9.51 -5.58
N HIS A 112 5.02 8.53 -6.14
CA HIS A 112 5.32 8.00 -7.46
C HIS A 112 5.16 9.06 -8.56
N LEU A 113 4.11 9.90 -8.48
CA LEU A 113 3.93 11.02 -9.41
C LEU A 113 5.12 12.00 -9.36
N LEU A 114 5.64 12.30 -8.16
CA LEU A 114 6.82 13.14 -8.00
C LEU A 114 8.07 12.51 -8.64
N THR A 115 8.22 11.18 -8.58
CA THR A 115 9.34 10.51 -9.26
C THR A 115 9.25 10.55 -10.78
N LEU A 116 8.04 10.49 -11.34
CA LEU A 116 7.83 10.58 -12.78
C LEU A 116 8.16 11.98 -13.33
N GLU A 117 7.88 13.05 -12.57
CA GLU A 117 8.28 14.41 -12.94
C GLU A 117 9.80 14.58 -13.05
N GLN A 118 10.57 13.81 -12.28
CA GLN A 118 12.04 13.87 -12.30
C GLN A 118 12.66 13.00 -13.39
N ASN A 119 11.96 11.96 -13.83
CA ASN A 119 12.45 11.05 -14.86
C ASN A 119 12.03 11.49 -16.26
N ARG A 120 12.84 12.38 -16.86
CA ARG A 120 12.62 12.91 -18.21
C ARG A 120 12.66 11.86 -19.33
N ASP A 121 13.14 10.65 -19.05
CA ASP A 121 13.28 9.57 -20.04
C ASP A 121 12.09 8.58 -20.03
N HIS A 122 11.06 8.80 -19.22
CA HIS A 122 9.89 7.91 -19.23
C HIS A 122 9.05 8.09 -20.52
N PRO A 123 8.47 7.00 -21.07
CA PRO A 123 7.79 7.01 -22.37
C PRO A 123 6.43 7.74 -22.38
N TRP A 124 5.98 8.25 -21.24
CA TRP A 124 4.73 8.97 -21.09
C TRP A 124 5.00 10.47 -20.97
N PRO A 125 4.06 11.34 -21.36
CA PRO A 125 4.22 12.77 -21.11
C PRO A 125 4.12 13.05 -19.60
N SER A 126 5.11 13.76 -19.04
CA SER A 126 5.01 14.25 -17.66
C SER A 126 3.78 15.17 -17.56
N PRO A 127 2.94 15.02 -16.52
CA PRO A 127 1.82 15.93 -16.31
C PRO A 127 2.34 17.37 -16.14
N ASP A 128 1.60 18.35 -16.67
CA ASP A 128 1.85 19.74 -16.30
C ASP A 128 1.50 19.97 -14.82
N THR A 129 1.98 21.07 -14.24
CA THR A 129 1.80 21.38 -12.81
C THR A 129 0.33 21.36 -12.39
N ALA A 130 -0.57 21.81 -13.26
CA ALA A 130 -2.01 21.83 -12.99
C ALA A 130 -2.62 20.42 -13.00
N ALA A 131 -2.16 19.53 -13.89
CA ALA A 131 -2.58 18.13 -13.94
C ALA A 131 -2.05 17.34 -12.75
N ALA A 132 -0.79 17.57 -12.35
CA ALA A 132 -0.21 16.97 -11.16
C ALA A 132 -0.98 17.36 -9.90
N GLU A 133 -1.35 18.63 -9.75
CA GLU A 133 -2.14 19.12 -8.61
C GLU A 133 -3.56 18.52 -8.59
N ARG A 134 -4.20 18.38 -9.75
CA ARG A 134 -5.50 17.68 -9.86
C ARG A 134 -5.40 16.21 -9.48
N LEU A 135 -4.37 15.50 -9.95
CA LEU A 135 -4.14 14.10 -9.61
C LEU A 135 -3.87 13.94 -8.11
N ARG A 136 -3.03 14.79 -7.52
CA ARG A 136 -2.78 14.81 -6.07
C ARG A 136 -4.06 15.05 -5.26
N THR A 137 -4.92 15.95 -5.73
CA THR A 137 -6.22 16.21 -5.11
C THR A 137 -7.14 14.99 -5.17
N ILE A 138 -7.12 14.24 -6.27
CA ILE A 138 -7.91 13.01 -6.43
C ILE A 138 -7.34 11.87 -5.56
N LEU A 139 -6.02 11.73 -5.50
CA LEU A 139 -5.34 10.68 -4.75
C LEU A 139 -5.59 10.77 -3.25
N TYR A 140 -5.71 11.98 -2.69
CA TYR A 140 -6.02 12.18 -1.27
C TYR A 140 -7.51 12.39 -0.99
N ARG A 141 -8.41 11.89 -1.84
CA ARG A 141 -9.84 11.78 -1.48
C ARG A 141 -10.07 10.55 -0.62
N ASP A 142 -10.99 10.64 0.33
CA ASP A 142 -11.49 9.46 1.03
C ASP A 142 -12.20 8.54 0.02
N LEU A 143 -11.70 7.31 -0.09
CA LEU A 143 -12.23 6.29 -1.01
C LEU A 143 -13.47 5.58 -0.44
N ARG A 144 -13.76 5.73 0.87
CA ARG A 144 -14.91 5.11 1.55
C ARG A 144 -16.19 5.94 1.41
N SER A 145 -16.06 7.26 1.22
CA SER A 145 -17.18 8.19 1.01
C SER A 145 -18.04 7.94 -0.24
N ARG A 146 -17.64 7.03 -1.15
CA ARG A 146 -18.36 6.76 -2.41
C ARG A 146 -19.52 5.78 -2.33
N ASP A 147 -19.65 5.01 -1.24
CA ASP A 147 -20.67 3.96 -1.14
C ASP A 147 -21.98 4.41 -0.45
N GLY A 148 -22.12 5.70 -0.13
CA GLY A 148 -23.25 6.25 0.63
C GLY A 148 -24.40 6.87 -0.17
N GLU A 149 -24.19 7.33 -1.41
CA GLU A 149 -25.19 8.15 -2.13
C GLU A 149 -26.08 7.37 -3.12
N ASP A 150 -25.84 6.08 -3.38
CA ASP A 150 -26.62 5.29 -4.35
C ASP A 150 -27.76 4.44 -3.74
N ARG A 151 -28.20 4.70 -2.50
CA ARG A 151 -29.27 3.92 -1.83
C ARG A 151 -30.50 4.67 -1.35
N GLU A 152 -30.66 5.95 -1.67
CA GLU A 152 -31.92 6.69 -1.42
C GLU A 152 -32.59 7.05 -2.76
N GLY A 153 -33.29 6.07 -3.34
CA GLY A 153 -34.00 6.27 -4.61
C GLY A 153 -34.79 5.08 -5.12
N ALA A 154 -35.29 4.21 -4.24
CA ALA A 154 -36.30 3.22 -4.59
C ALA A 154 -37.01 2.72 -3.32
N GLY A 155 -38.10 3.40 -2.97
CA GLY A 155 -39.04 3.00 -1.92
C GLY A 155 -40.37 3.71 -2.13
#